data_AF-A0A1Y1KI29-F1
#
_entry.id   AF-A0A1Y1KI29-F1
#
_cell.length_a   1.000
_cell.length_b   1.000
_cell.length_c   1.000
_cell.angle_alpha   90.00
_cell.angle_beta   90.00
_cell.angle_gamma   90.00
#
_symmetry.space_group_name_H-M   'P 1'
#
loop_
_entity.id
_entity.type
_entity.pdbx_description
1 polymer ?
#
loop_
_entity_poly.entity_id
_entity_poly.type
_entity_poly.pdbx_seq_one_letter_code
_entity_poly.pdbx_strand_id
1 'polypeptide(L)'
;IKYLGVTIDKHLRWDHHITQLVIKLRRYVYLFRKLKRFCNENSLKIVYYGFVQSVLGYGLLAWGGAAHKYLNKLEVAQKLIIKIMAKKHARYPSQLLFKDTNLFTIN
;
A
#
# COMPACT_ATOMS: atom_id res chain seq x y z
N ILE A 1 -0.89 -10.26 20.21
CA ILE A 1 0.56 -10.07 20.49
C ILE A 1 1.25 -9.66 19.20
N LYS A 2 2.32 -8.86 19.25
CA LYS A 2 3.12 -8.53 18.06
C LYS A 2 4.33 -9.47 17.99
N TYR A 3 4.44 -10.23 16.92
CA TYR A 3 5.51 -11.20 16.71
C TYR A 3 6.13 -10.96 15.34
N LEU A 4 7.45 -10.78 15.28
CA LEU A 4 8.19 -10.47 14.05
C LEU A 4 7.52 -9.33 13.25
N GLY A 5 7.10 -8.24 13.90
CA GLY A 5 6.46 -7.12 13.20
C GLY A 5 4.99 -7.33 12.79
N VAL A 6 4.46 -8.55 12.85
CA VAL A 6 3.06 -8.89 12.54
C VAL A 6 2.23 -8.93 13.82
N THR A 7 1.01 -8.38 13.78
CA THR A 7 0.10 -8.46 14.93
C THR A 7 -0.78 -9.67 14.77
N ILE A 8 -0.65 -10.61 15.70
CA ILE A 8 -1.41 -11.86 15.73
C ILE A 8 -2.48 -11.74 16.82
N ASP A 9 -3.74 -11.86 16.41
CA ASP A 9 -4.90 -11.96 17.30
C ASP A 9 -5.13 -13.43 17.72
N LYS A 10 -5.77 -13.63 18.88
CA LYS A 10 -6.09 -14.98 19.41
C LYS A 10 -7.00 -15.80 18.50
N HIS A 11 -7.76 -15.14 17.63
CA HIS A 11 -8.63 -15.76 16.62
C HIS A 11 -8.02 -15.72 15.21
N LEU A 12 -6.72 -15.45 15.07
CA LEU A 12 -6.04 -15.27 13.79
C LEU A 12 -6.73 -14.26 12.87
N ARG A 13 -7.37 -13.24 13.46
CA ARG A 13 -7.95 -12.13 12.71
C ARG A 13 -6.87 -11.12 12.36
N TRP A 14 -6.88 -10.69 11.11
CA TRP A 14 -5.91 -9.75 10.55
C TRP A 14 -6.44 -8.31 10.49
N ASP A 15 -7.65 -8.05 10.97
CA ASP A 15 -8.30 -6.74 10.97
C ASP A 15 -7.47 -5.68 11.69
N HIS A 16 -6.94 -6.00 12.88
CA HIS A 16 -6.08 -5.07 13.61
C HIS A 16 -4.76 -4.83 12.87
N HIS A 17 -4.11 -5.90 12.38
CA HIS A 17 -2.85 -5.78 11.64
C HIS A 17 -3.02 -4.93 10.36
N ILE A 18 -4.03 -5.23 9.55
CA ILE A 18 -4.31 -4.49 8.31
C ILE A 18 -4.69 -3.05 8.62
N THR A 19 -5.41 -2.78 9.71
CA THR A 19 -5.72 -1.39 10.12
C THR A 19 -4.44 -0.61 10.41
N GLN A 20 -3.46 -1.21 11.10
CA GLN A 20 -2.15 -0.59 11.33
C GLN A 20 -1.39 -0.35 10.01
N LEU A 21 -1.43 -1.31 9.07
CA LEU A 21 -0.85 -1.13 7.73
C LEU A 21 -1.51 0.02 6.97
N VAL A 22 -2.84 0.13 7.00
CA VAL A 22 -3.58 1.23 6.37
C VAL A 22 -3.17 2.58 6.96
N ILE A 23 -3.06 2.69 8.29
CA ILE A 23 -2.60 3.92 8.95
C ILE A 23 -1.18 4.28 8.48
N LYS A 24 -0.29 3.30 8.39
CA LYS A 24 1.09 3.48 7.91
C LYS A 24 1.12 3.94 6.45
N LEU A 25 0.34 3.32 5.56
CA LEU A 25 0.21 3.72 4.16
C LEU A 25 -0.36 5.13 4.01
N ARG A 26 -1.33 5.54 4.85
CA ARG A 26 -1.85 6.91 4.83
C ARG A 26 -0.80 7.96 5.19
N ARG A 27 0.16 7.65 6.06
CA ARG A 27 1.32 8.52 6.31
C ARG A 27 2.20 8.62 5.06
N TYR A 28 2.40 7.51 4.35
CA TYR A 28 3.13 7.51 3.08
C TYR A 28 2.43 8.33 2.00
N VAL A 29 1.10 8.32 1.90
CA VAL A 29 0.36 9.20 0.97
C VAL A 29 0.80 10.66 1.12
N TYR A 30 0.92 11.15 2.36
CA TYR A 30 1.39 12.50 2.62
C TYR A 30 2.85 12.71 2.19
N LEU A 31 3.72 11.75 2.51
CA LEU A 31 5.13 11.75 2.08
C LEU A 31 5.25 11.85 0.55
N PHE A 32 4.53 11.00 -0.19
CA PHE A 32 4.54 11.00 -1.67
C PHE A 32 3.99 12.29 -2.26
N ARG A 33 3.00 12.94 -1.63
CA ARG A 33 2.51 14.27 -2.07
C ARG A 33 3.60 15.33 -1.97
N LYS A 34 4.45 15.27 -0.94
CA LYS A 34 5.60 16.16 -0.79
C LYS A 34 6.70 15.82 -1.79
N LEU A 35 7.14 14.57 -1.81
CA LEU A 35 8.25 14.11 -2.67
C LEU A 35 7.96 14.31 -4.15
N LYS A 36 6.71 14.18 -4.59
CA LYS A 36 6.30 14.44 -5.98
C LYS A 36 6.73 15.82 -6.51
N ARG A 37 6.84 16.82 -5.63
CA ARG A 37 7.23 18.19 -6.02
C ARG A 37 8.73 18.31 -6.34
N PHE A 38 9.55 17.40 -5.81
CA PHE A 38 11.01 17.48 -5.89
C PHE A 38 11.63 16.32 -6.67
N CYS A 39 10.96 15.17 -6.76
CA CYS A 39 11.47 13.96 -7.37
C CYS A 39 10.83 13.68 -8.73
N ASN A 40 11.61 13.07 -9.63
CA ASN A 40 11.10 12.50 -10.87
C ASN A 40 10.37 11.16 -10.60
N GLU A 41 9.69 10.63 -11.60
CA GLU A 41 8.90 9.40 -11.46
C GLU A 41 9.76 8.19 -11.07
N ASN A 42 10.97 8.06 -11.61
CA ASN A 42 11.87 6.94 -11.33
C ASN A 42 12.33 6.92 -9.86
N SER A 43 12.72 8.07 -9.32
CA SER A 43 13.06 8.20 -7.90
C SER A 43 11.86 7.87 -7.01
N LEU A 44 10.65 8.32 -7.38
CA LEU A 44 9.44 7.98 -6.64
C LEU A 44 9.15 6.47 -6.68
N LYS A 45 9.41 5.78 -7.80
CA LYS A 45 9.27 4.32 -7.90
C LYS A 45 10.23 3.60 -6.94
N ILE A 46 11.48 4.04 -6.84
CA ILE A 46 12.45 3.48 -5.89
C ILE A 46 11.94 3.65 -4.45
N VAL A 47 11.48 4.86 -4.09
CA VAL A 47 10.90 5.11 -2.76
C VAL A 47 9.66 4.24 -2.52
N TYR A 48 8.83 4.01 -3.53
CA TYR A 48 7.67 3.15 -3.42
C TYR A 48 8.04 1.70 -3.14
N TYR A 49 9.02 1.15 -3.84
CA TYR A 49 9.50 -0.21 -3.58
C TYR A 49 10.01 -0.34 -2.13
N GLY A 50 10.79 0.64 -1.67
CA GLY A 50 11.39 0.61 -0.33
C GLY A 50 10.41 0.84 0.83
N PHE A 51 9.38 1.68 0.66
CA PHE A 51 8.48 2.07 1.75
C PHE A 51 7.12 1.38 1.70
N VAL A 52 6.57 1.16 0.51
CA VAL A 52 5.20 0.65 0.33
C VAL A 52 5.25 -0.83 0.02
N GLN A 53 5.95 -1.23 -1.05
CA GLN A 53 5.96 -2.62 -1.49
C GLN A 53 6.65 -3.55 -0.49
N SER A 54 7.77 -3.13 0.11
CA SER A 54 8.44 -3.90 1.17
C SER A 54 7.52 -4.18 2.37
N VAL A 55 6.75 -3.19 2.81
CA VAL A 55 5.83 -3.27 3.96
C VAL A 55 4.62 -4.14 3.64
N LEU A 56 4.10 -4.05 2.41
CA LEU A 56 2.98 -4.87 1.94
C LEU A 56 3.40 -6.30 1.57
N GLY A 57 4.64 -6.51 1.14
CA GLY A 57 5.16 -7.85 0.89
C GLY A 57 5.47 -8.58 2.19
N TYR A 58 5.84 -7.84 3.23
CA TYR A 58 6.18 -8.42 4.52
C TYR A 58 4.97 -9.04 5.22
N GLY A 59 5.05 -10.34 5.47
CA GLY A 59 3.97 -11.09 6.12
C GLY A 59 2.73 -11.31 5.23
N LEU A 60 2.83 -11.07 3.91
CA LEU A 60 1.72 -11.26 2.98
C LEU A 60 1.16 -12.70 3.04
N LEU A 61 2.01 -13.70 3.23
CA LEU A 61 1.59 -15.09 3.43
C LEU A 61 0.68 -15.29 4.65
N ALA A 62 0.81 -14.44 5.67
CA ALA A 62 0.01 -14.51 6.88
C ALA A 62 -1.33 -13.78 6.71
N TRP A 63 -1.30 -12.49 6.34
CA TRP A 63 -2.50 -11.64 6.32
C TRP A 63 -3.14 -11.48 4.95
N GLY A 64 -2.54 -11.98 3.87
CA GLY A 64 -3.06 -11.88 2.51
C GLY A 64 -4.41 -12.58 2.31
N GLY A 65 -4.71 -13.61 3.12
CA GLY A 65 -6.01 -14.29 3.13
C GLY A 65 -7.10 -13.62 3.99
N ALA A 66 -6.90 -12.36 4.42
CA ALA A 66 -7.87 -11.66 5.24
C ALA A 66 -9.17 -11.31 4.49
N ALA A 67 -10.23 -10.98 5.23
CA ALA A 67 -11.50 -10.63 4.63
C ALA A 67 -11.38 -9.44 3.65
N HIS A 68 -12.05 -9.55 2.51
CA HIS A 68 -11.98 -8.61 1.39
C HIS A 68 -12.26 -7.15 1.78
N LYS A 69 -13.13 -6.92 2.78
CA LYS A 69 -13.42 -5.59 3.35
C LYS A 69 -12.15 -4.88 3.85
N TYR A 70 -11.20 -5.61 4.44
CA TYR A 70 -9.96 -5.05 4.97
C TYR A 70 -8.91 -4.89 3.88
N LEU A 71 -8.77 -5.88 3.00
CA LEU A 71 -7.86 -5.81 1.84
C LEU A 71 -8.22 -4.63 0.93
N ASN A 72 -9.50 -4.37 0.69
CA ASN A 72 -9.97 -3.20 -0.06
C ASN A 72 -9.48 -1.87 0.54
N LYS A 73 -9.47 -1.72 1.87
CA LYS A 73 -9.00 -0.48 2.50
C LYS A 73 -7.50 -0.26 2.25
N LEU A 74 -6.73 -1.34 2.25
CA LEU A 74 -5.30 -1.34 1.98
C LEU A 74 -5.02 -1.00 0.51
N GLU A 75 -5.76 -1.65 -0.39
CA GLU A 75 -5.64 -1.46 -1.83
C GLU A 75 -6.02 -0.03 -2.25
N VAL A 76 -7.07 0.56 -1.66
CA VAL A 76 -7.44 1.96 -1.91
C VAL A 76 -6.31 2.92 -1.51
N ALA A 77 -5.65 2.67 -0.37
CA ALA A 77 -4.51 3.48 0.07
C ALA A 77 -3.31 3.32 -0.87
N GLN A 78 -3.02 2.09 -1.31
CA GLN A 78 -1.97 1.80 -2.28
C GLN A 78 -2.22 2.50 -3.62
N LYS A 79 -3.42 2.33 -4.20
CA LYS A 79 -3.85 2.99 -5.45
C LYS A 79 -3.70 4.51 -5.38
N LEU A 80 -4.03 5.10 -4.24
CA LEU A 80 -3.87 6.55 -4.04
C LEU A 80 -2.40 6.98 -4.14
N ILE A 81 -1.48 6.23 -3.53
CA ILE A 81 -0.03 6.51 -3.62
C ILE A 81 0.43 6.43 -5.06
N ILE A 82 0.06 5.35 -5.77
CA ILE A 82 0.45 5.13 -7.17
C ILE A 82 -0.08 6.25 -8.07
N LYS A 83 -1.34 6.68 -7.89
CA LYS A 83 -1.91 7.83 -8.61
C LYS A 83 -1.14 9.12 -8.37
N ILE A 84 -0.71 9.37 -7.12
CA ILE A 84 0.09 10.55 -6.80
C ILE A 84 1.41 10.51 -7.56
N MET A 85 2.13 9.38 -7.51
CA MET A 85 3.42 9.18 -8.18
C MET A 85 3.31 9.36 -9.70
N ALA A 86 2.34 8.67 -10.33
CA ALA A 86 2.10 8.74 -11.77
C ALA A 86 1.41 10.04 -12.22
N LYS A 87 1.22 11.00 -11.29
CA LYS A 87 0.54 12.28 -11.49
C LYS A 87 -0.86 12.18 -12.11
N LYS A 88 -1.55 11.06 -11.89
CA LYS A 88 -2.90 10.83 -12.41
C LYS A 88 -3.97 11.45 -11.49
N HIS A 89 -5.15 11.71 -12.06
CA HIS A 89 -6.29 12.21 -11.31
C HIS A 89 -6.81 11.18 -10.29
N ALA A 90 -7.45 11.63 -9.19
CA ALA A 90 -7.96 10.75 -8.13
C ALA A 90 -8.94 9.68 -8.64
N ARG A 91 -9.76 10.04 -9.63
CA ARG A 91 -10.74 9.16 -10.29
C ARG A 91 -10.18 8.33 -11.44
N TYR A 92 -8.86 8.32 -11.66
CA TYR A 92 -8.25 7.54 -12.73
C TYR A 92 -8.55 6.04 -12.56
N PRO A 93 -8.92 5.30 -13.64
CA PRO A 93 -9.28 3.89 -13.58
C PRO A 93 -8.15 3.02 -13.00
N SER A 94 -8.52 2.12 -12.08
CA SER A 94 -7.54 1.26 -11.38
C SER A 94 -6.87 0.24 -12.31
N GLN A 95 -7.61 -0.32 -13.26
CA GLN A 95 -7.07 -1.32 -14.20
C GLN A 95 -5.97 -0.75 -15.08
N LEU A 96 -6.14 0.49 -15.55
CA LEU A 96 -5.12 1.19 -16.34
C LEU A 96 -3.94 1.61 -15.47
N LEU A 97 -4.18 1.98 -14.22
CA LEU A 97 -3.13 2.42 -13.29
C LEU A 97 -2.04 1.36 -13.10
N PHE A 98 -2.41 0.10 -12.88
CA PHE A 98 -1.44 -0.97 -12.65
C PHE A 98 -0.75 -1.41 -13.95
N LYS A 99 -1.48 -1.42 -15.08
CA LYS A 99 -0.89 -1.68 -16.40
C LYS A 99 0.19 -0.65 -16.77
N ASP A 100 -0.08 0.63 -16.54
CA ASP A 100 0.86 1.72 -16.86
C ASP A 100 2.12 1.69 -15.97
N THR A 101 2.00 1.20 -14.74
CA THR A 101 3.05 1.31 -13.72
C THR A 101 3.83 0.03 -13.47
N ASN A 102 3.34 -1.14 -13.93
CA ASN A 102 3.91 -2.46 -13.67
C ASN A 102 4.17 -2.73 -12.17
N LEU A 103 3.29 -2.24 -11.30
CA LEU A 103 3.39 -2.41 -9.85
C LEU A 103 2.52 -3.57 -9.37
N PHE A 104 2.95 -4.22 -8.27
CA PHE A 104 2.23 -5.31 -7.64
C PHE A 104 0.85 -4.89 -7.10
N THR A 105 -0.14 -5.78 -7.24
CA THR A 105 -1.50 -5.62 -6.69
C THR A 105 -1.76 -6.70 -5.64
N ILE A 106 -2.42 -6.34 -4.55
CA ILE A 106 -2.72 -7.25 -3.42
C ILE A 106 -3.90 -8.19 -3.74
N ASN A 107 -4.68 -7.91 -4.79
CA ASN A 107 -5.88 -8.64 -5.22
C ASN A 107 -5.92 -8.79 -6.74
#